data_AF-A0A061NHI2-F1
#
_entry.id   AF-A0A061NHI2-F1
#
_cell.length_a   1.000
_cell.length_b   1.000
_cell.length_c   1.000
_cell.angle_alpha   90.00
_cell.angle_beta   90.00
_cell.angle_gamma   90.00
#
_symmetry.space_group_name_H-M   'P 1'
#
loop_
_entity.id
_entity.type
_entity.pdbx_description
1 polymer ?
#
loop_
_entity_poly.entity_id
_entity_poly.type
_entity_poly.pdbx_seq_one_letter_code
_entity_poly.pdbx_strand_id
1 'polypeptide(L)'
;MLIASDVTAKVELFTYPDVLVSSVLLALVSTVAGYVFYTTGLKHLEASKASILATIEPIVAVITGVLVLNDTLAVWQGVGIISVLFSAVLVTRRRRSRQHSARVV
;
A
#
# COMPACT_ATOMS: atom_id res chain seq x y z
N MET A 1 18.53 -7.38 -15.72
CA MET A 1 17.06 -7.50 -15.54
C MET A 1 16.39 -8.37 -16.61
N LEU A 2 16.82 -8.35 -17.88
CA LEU A 2 16.24 -9.27 -18.89
C LEU A 2 16.53 -10.76 -18.66
N ILE A 3 17.70 -11.12 -18.10
CA ILE A 3 18.12 -12.53 -17.95
C ILE A 3 17.32 -13.29 -16.87
N ALA A 4 16.74 -12.59 -15.88
CA ALA A 4 16.01 -13.25 -14.79
C ALA A 4 14.52 -13.44 -15.07
N SER A 5 13.96 -12.70 -16.04
CA SER A 5 12.52 -12.53 -16.12
C SER A 5 11.83 -13.44 -17.14
N ASP A 6 12.59 -14.17 -17.96
CA ASP A 6 12.08 -15.07 -19.01
C ASP A 6 10.89 -14.48 -19.79
N VAL A 7 10.91 -13.16 -20.02
CA VAL A 7 9.76 -12.42 -20.56
C VAL A 7 9.45 -12.94 -21.96
N THR A 8 10.48 -13.22 -22.74
CA THR A 8 10.41 -13.81 -24.08
C THR A 8 9.71 -15.17 -24.07
N ALA A 9 9.90 -15.99 -23.04
CA ALA A 9 9.19 -17.28 -22.89
C ALA A 9 7.72 -17.11 -22.46
N LYS A 10 7.36 -15.95 -21.91
CA LYS A 10 6.02 -15.62 -21.40
C LYS A 10 5.22 -14.70 -22.34
N VAL A 11 5.75 -14.33 -23.50
CA VAL A 11 5.03 -13.49 -24.47
C VAL A 11 3.73 -14.16 -24.94
N GLU A 12 3.72 -15.50 -25.03
CA GLU A 12 2.51 -16.26 -25.37
C GLU A 12 1.38 -16.09 -24.36
N LEU A 13 1.69 -15.74 -23.09
CA LEU A 13 0.66 -15.47 -22.08
C LEU A 13 -0.18 -14.24 -22.40
N PHE A 14 0.35 -13.28 -23.17
CA PHE A 14 -0.40 -12.09 -23.58
C PHE A 14 -1.44 -12.37 -24.66
N THR A 15 -1.41 -13.55 -25.28
CA THR A 15 -2.44 -13.99 -26.22
C THR A 15 -3.72 -14.42 -25.49
N TYR A 16 -3.63 -14.78 -24.20
CA TYR A 16 -4.79 -15.20 -23.43
C TYR A 16 -5.63 -13.99 -23.01
N PRO A 17 -6.94 -13.97 -23.30
CA PRO A 17 -7.79 -12.82 -22.99
C PRO A 17 -7.88 -12.56 -21.49
N ASP A 18 -7.81 -13.60 -20.65
CA ASP A 18 -7.86 -13.47 -19.19
C ASP A 18 -6.68 -12.67 -18.62
N VAL A 19 -5.48 -12.83 -19.22
CA VAL A 19 -4.27 -12.12 -18.82
C VAL A 19 -4.37 -10.64 -19.20
N LEU A 20 -4.90 -10.36 -20.40
CA LEU A 20 -5.12 -8.99 -20.86
C LEU A 20 -6.16 -8.28 -19.99
N VAL A 21 -7.29 -8.93 -19.71
CA VAL A 21 -8.34 -8.37 -18.84
C VAL A 21 -7.80 -8.11 -17.44
N SER A 22 -7.09 -9.07 -16.84
CA SER A 22 -6.51 -8.91 -15.51
C SER A 22 -5.47 -7.79 -15.47
N SER A 23 -4.65 -7.67 -16.52
CA SER A 23 -3.63 -6.62 -16.64
C SER A 23 -4.25 -5.23 -16.79
N VAL A 24 -5.30 -5.11 -17.60
CA VAL A 24 -6.06 -3.85 -17.76
C VAL A 24 -6.77 -3.48 -16.46
N LEU A 25 -7.40 -4.43 -15.77
CA LEU A 25 -8.04 -4.18 -14.48
C LEU A 25 -7.03 -3.78 -13.41
N LEU A 26 -5.87 -4.44 -13.34
CA LEU A 26 -4.79 -4.06 -12.43
C LEU A 26 -4.33 -2.62 -12.71
N ALA A 27 -4.05 -2.30 -13.98
CA ALA A 27 -3.62 -0.96 -14.36
C ALA A 27 -4.69 0.09 -14.04
N LEU A 28 -5.92 -0.06 -14.52
CA LEU A 28 -6.94 0.96 -14.39
C LEU A 28 -7.52 1.06 -12.98
N VAL A 29 -7.84 -0.07 -12.34
CA VAL A 29 -8.54 -0.10 -11.06
C VAL A 29 -7.56 -0.02 -9.90
N SER A 30 -6.58 -0.91 -9.84
CA SER A 30 -5.65 -0.96 -8.71
C SER A 30 -4.70 0.23 -8.71
N THR A 31 -4.18 0.64 -9.88
CA THR A 31 -3.21 1.74 -9.94
C THR A 31 -3.83 3.11 -10.25
N VAL A 32 -4.47 3.31 -11.41
CA VAL A 32 -4.95 4.63 -11.83
C VAL A 32 -6.05 5.15 -10.90
N ALA A 33 -7.11 4.37 -10.71
CA ALA A 33 -8.20 4.77 -9.83
C ALA A 33 -7.74 4.89 -8.38
N GLY A 34 -6.94 3.95 -7.89
CA GLY A 34 -6.32 4.03 -6.56
C GLY A 34 -5.52 5.32 -6.35
N TYR A 35 -4.69 5.70 -7.32
CA TYR A 35 -3.88 6.93 -7.25
C TYR A 35 -4.73 8.20 -7.34
N VAL A 36 -5.75 8.22 -8.20
CA VAL A 36 -6.69 9.35 -8.32
C VAL A 36 -7.45 9.54 -6.99
N PHE A 37 -7.96 8.47 -6.39
CA PHE A 37 -8.63 8.56 -5.08
C PHE A 37 -7.67 8.99 -3.98
N TYR A 38 -6.46 8.43 -3.93
CA TYR A 38 -5.45 8.79 -2.94
C TYR A 38 -5.08 10.29 -3.02
N THR A 39 -4.71 10.75 -4.21
CA THR A 39 -4.29 12.14 -4.42
C THR A 39 -5.43 13.13 -4.26
N THR A 40 -6.64 12.79 -4.71
CA THR A 40 -7.82 13.64 -4.53
C THR A 40 -8.24 13.71 -3.07
N GLY A 41 -8.24 12.59 -2.34
CA GLY A 41 -8.48 12.56 -0.90
C GLY A 41 -7.46 13.41 -0.15
N LEU A 42 -6.18 13.30 -0.51
CA LEU A 42 -5.11 14.06 0.12
C LEU A 42 -5.24 15.57 -0.05
N LYS A 43 -5.76 16.06 -1.18
CA LYS A 43 -6.03 17.50 -1.40
C LYS A 43 -6.99 18.11 -0.37
N HIS A 44 -7.87 17.30 0.22
CA HIS A 44 -8.87 17.74 1.18
C HIS A 44 -8.49 17.41 2.64
N LEU A 45 -7.29 16.83 2.86
CA LEU A 45 -6.83 16.40 4.17
C LEU A 45 -5.66 17.26 4.65
N GLU A 46 -5.76 17.71 5.89
CA GLU A 46 -4.61 18.31 6.57
C GLU A 46 -3.47 17.28 6.69
N ALA A 47 -2.23 17.75 6.63
CA ALA A 47 -1.03 16.90 6.67
C ALA A 47 -1.00 15.91 7.85
N SER A 48 -1.60 16.28 8.99
CA SER A 48 -1.71 15.38 10.15
C SER A 48 -2.64 14.19 9.88
N LYS A 49 -3.74 14.39 9.16
CA LYS A 49 -4.71 13.32 8.84
C LYS A 49 -4.15 12.40 7.75
N ALA A 50 -3.43 12.97 6.79
CA ALA A 50 -2.69 12.20 5.78
C ALA A 50 -1.66 11.24 6.40
N SER A 51 -0.91 11.70 7.40
CA SER A 51 0.04 10.84 8.12
C SER A 51 -0.64 9.69 8.84
N ILE A 52 -1.84 9.89 9.37
CA ILE A 52 -2.61 8.82 10.03
C ILE A 52 -3.06 7.79 8.99
N LEU A 53 -3.53 8.21 7.80
CA LEU A 53 -3.90 7.29 6.73
C LEU A 53 -2.73 6.39 6.30
N ALA A 54 -1.53 6.95 6.15
CA ALA A 54 -0.33 6.17 5.82
C ALA A 54 0.02 5.11 6.88
N THR A 55 -0.32 5.36 8.16
CA THR A 55 -0.12 4.37 9.22
C THR A 55 -1.19 3.29 9.27
N ILE A 56 -2.38 3.56 8.72
CA ILE A 56 -3.52 2.63 8.68
C ILE A 56 -3.45 1.72 7.45
N GLU A 57 -2.82 2.17 6.36
CA GLU A 57 -2.65 1.42 5.11
C GLU A 57 -2.17 -0.04 5.34
N PRO A 58 -1.12 -0.34 6.15
CA PRO A 58 -0.71 -1.72 6.39
C PRO A 58 -1.77 -2.57 7.10
N ILE A 59 -2.58 -1.96 7.99
CA ILE A 59 -3.66 -2.65 8.69
C ILE A 59 -4.74 -3.05 7.69
N VAL A 60 -5.16 -2.11 6.85
CA VAL A 60 -6.20 -2.33 5.84
C VAL A 60 -5.76 -3.36 4.81
N ALA A 61 -4.50 -3.32 4.38
CA ALA A 61 -3.93 -4.30 3.46
C ALA A 61 -4.01 -5.73 4.03
N VAL A 62 -3.59 -5.92 5.29
CA VAL A 62 -3.65 -7.25 5.95
C VAL A 62 -5.10 -7.72 6.11
N ILE A 63 -5.99 -6.84 6.59
CA ILE A 63 -7.42 -7.19 6.76
C ILE A 63 -8.02 -7.59 5.41
N THR A 64 -7.73 -6.84 4.35
CA THR A 64 -8.24 -7.13 3.00
C THR A 64 -7.68 -8.44 2.47
N GLY A 65 -6.38 -8.73 2.66
CA GLY A 65 -5.79 -10.01 2.29
C GLY A 65 -6.47 -11.20 2.99
N VAL A 66 -6.69 -11.10 4.30
CA VAL A 66 -7.37 -12.16 5.06
C VAL A 66 -8.84 -12.31 4.66
N LEU A 67 -9.58 -11.22 4.49
CA LEU A 67 -11.02 -11.28 4.24
C LEU A 67 -11.38 -11.55 2.77
N VAL A 68 -10.64 -10.97 1.82
CA VAL A 68 -10.96 -11.04 0.38
C VAL A 68 -10.19 -12.18 -0.29
N LEU A 69 -8.90 -12.32 0.03
CA LEU A 69 -8.04 -13.35 -0.56
C LEU A 69 -8.01 -14.65 0.27
N ASN A 70 -8.62 -14.66 1.47
CA ASN A 70 -8.61 -15.79 2.40
C ASN A 70 -7.19 -16.21 2.81
N ASP A 71 -6.27 -15.24 2.90
CA ASP A 71 -4.90 -15.49 3.34
C ASP A 71 -4.87 -16.04 4.77
N THR A 72 -4.11 -17.12 4.98
CA THR A 72 -3.86 -17.68 6.31
C THR A 72 -2.64 -17.02 6.94
N LEU A 73 -2.84 -16.34 8.07
CA LEU A 73 -1.75 -15.68 8.78
C LEU A 73 -0.96 -16.67 9.63
N ALA A 74 0.30 -16.88 9.28
CA ALA A 74 1.26 -17.58 10.11
C ALA A 74 1.62 -16.75 11.35
N VAL A 75 1.99 -17.42 12.44
CA VAL A 75 2.32 -16.79 13.73
C VAL A 75 3.42 -15.71 13.59
N TRP A 76 4.43 -15.97 12.75
CA TRP A 76 5.51 -15.01 12.48
C TRP A 76 5.06 -13.74 11.74
N GLN A 77 4.04 -13.84 10.88
CA GLN A 77 3.47 -12.67 10.21
C GLN A 77 2.80 -11.74 11.23
N GLY A 78 2.25 -12.29 12.32
CA GLY A 78 1.74 -11.52 13.46
C GLY A 78 2.81 -10.62 14.09
N VAL A 79 4.04 -11.13 14.28
CA VAL A 79 5.17 -10.35 14.79
C VAL A 79 5.56 -9.23 13.82
N GLY A 80 5.52 -9.51 12.51
CA GLY A 80 5.75 -8.51 11.47
C GLY A 80 4.71 -7.39 11.51
N ILE A 81 3.43 -7.73 11.62
CA ILE A 81 2.33 -6.76 11.74
C ILE A 81 2.55 -5.86 12.96
N ILE A 82 2.79 -6.45 14.14
CA ILE A 82 3.03 -5.68 15.38
C ILE A 82 4.22 -4.71 15.21
N SER A 83 5.29 -5.18 14.57
CA SER A 83 6.51 -4.38 14.34
C SER A 83 6.25 -3.19 13.41
N VAL A 84 5.52 -3.39 12.31
CA VAL A 84 5.14 -2.32 11.37
C VAL A 84 4.27 -1.28 12.07
N LEU A 85 3.26 -1.71 12.83
CA LEU A 85 2.39 -0.81 13.58
C LEU A 85 3.15 -0.03 14.65
N PHE A 86 4.06 -0.68 15.37
CA PHE A 86 4.92 -0.03 16.34
C PHE A 86 5.78 1.07 15.71
N SER A 87 6.42 0.76 14.57
CA SER A 87 7.20 1.73 13.79
C SER A 87 6.35 2.93 13.35
N ALA A 88 5.16 2.66 12.81
CA ALA A 88 4.22 3.67 12.34
C ALA A 88 3.81 4.66 13.45
N VAL A 89 3.55 4.14 14.66
CA VAL A 89 3.24 4.97 15.85
C VAL A 89 4.45 5.81 16.27
N LEU A 90 5.65 5.22 16.29
CA LEU A 90 6.87 5.91 16.73
C LEU A 90 7.23 7.07 15.79
N VAL A 91 7.14 6.86 14.47
CA VAL A 91 7.42 7.88 13.44
C VAL A 91 6.42 9.03 13.55
N THR A 92 5.13 8.73 13.71
CA THR A 92 4.08 9.74 13.80
C THR A 92 4.25 10.61 15.05
N ARG A 93 4.60 10.02 16.20
CA ARG A 93 4.90 10.77 17.44
C ARG A 93 6.09 11.71 17.29
N ARG A 94 7.20 11.25 16.68
CA ARG A 94 8.40 12.08 16.45
C ARG A 94 8.13 13.29 15.55
N ARG A 95 7.35 13.11 14.47
CA ARG A 95 7.00 14.22 13.56
C ARG A 95 6.16 15.30 14.24
N ARG A 96 5.21 14.91 15.09
CA ARG A 96 4.36 15.86 15.86
C ARG A 96 5.19 16.74 16.81
N SER A 97 6.19 16.16 17.48
CA SER A 97 7.10 16.90 18.37
C SER A 97 7.97 17.91 17.60
N ARG A 98 8.54 17.53 16.46
CA ARG A 98 9.35 18.44 15.62
C ARG A 98 8.54 19.58 14.99
N GLN A 99 7.32 19.32 14.53
CA GLN A 99 6.45 20.36 13.97
C GLN A 99 5.99 21.38 15.01
N HIS A 100 5.83 20.96 16.28
CA HIS A 100 5.49 21.89 17.36
C HIS A 100 6.65 22.84 17.68
N SER A 101 7.90 22.35 17.74
CA SER A 101 9.07 23.20 17.98
C SER A 101 9.37 24.18 16.84
N ALA A 102 9.10 23.81 15.58
CA ALA A 102 9.33 24.67 14.42
C ALA A 102 8.27 25.77 14.19
N ARG A 103 7.13 25.73 14.90
CA ARG A 103 6.10 26.78 14.86
C ARG A 103 6.21 27.81 16.00
N VAL A 104 7.05 27.53 17.01
CA VAL A 104 7.22 28.36 18.22
C VAL A 104 8.53 29.16 18.17
N VAL A 105 9.35 28.95 17.13
CA VAL A 105 10.54 29.74 16.79
C VAL A 105 10.24 30.54 15.53
#